data_AF-A0A178W8Y3-F1
#
_entry.id   AF-A0A178W8Y3-F1
#
_cell.length_a   1.000
_cell.length_b   1.000
_cell.length_c   1.000
_cell.angle_alpha   90.00
_cell.angle_beta   90.00
_cell.angle_gamma   90.00
#
_symmetry.space_group_name_H-M   'P 1'
#
loop_
_entity.id
_entity.type
_entity.pdbx_description
1 polymer ?
#
loop_
_entity_poly.entity_id
_entity_poly.type
_entity_poly.pdbx_seq_one_letter_code
_entity_poly.pdbx_strand_id
1 'polypeptide(L)'
;MFVGDSLSLNMWESLACMIHASVPNAKTTFLKRTPLSTLTFQEYGVTLYLYRTPYIVDISKERVGRVLNLGAIEGGADAWKNMDVLVFNSWHWWTHKGQSQGWDYIRDGSSLVRDMNRLDAFYKGLSTWARWVDQNVDTAKTRVFFQGISPTHYEGREWNEPRKTCSGQMQPLGGSSYPSGQPPSSGVVSKVLSSMKKPVTLLDITTLSQLRKDAHPSSYGGDGGTDCSHWCLPGLPDTWNQLLYAALTM
;
A
#
# COMPACT_ATOMS: atom_id res chain seq x y z
N MET A 1 8.29 3.74 8.96
CA MET A 1 8.57 2.90 7.78
C MET A 1 7.29 2.60 7.04
N PHE A 2 7.28 2.83 5.73
CA PHE A 2 6.22 2.40 4.81
C PHE A 2 6.56 1.01 4.28
N VAL A 3 5.62 0.07 4.31
CA VAL A 3 5.85 -1.33 3.95
C VAL A 3 4.75 -1.81 3.02
N GLY A 4 5.10 -2.18 1.80
CA GLY A 4 4.10 -2.70 0.87
C GLY A 4 4.42 -2.53 -0.61
N ASP A 5 3.38 -2.20 -1.38
CA ASP A 5 3.41 -2.13 -2.83
C ASP A 5 3.80 -0.73 -3.37
N SER A 6 3.48 -0.44 -4.62
CA SER A 6 3.77 0.86 -5.24
C SER A 6 3.04 2.04 -4.62
N LEU A 7 1.93 1.82 -3.92
CA LEU A 7 1.22 2.90 -3.25
C LEU A 7 1.90 3.29 -1.93
N SER A 8 2.63 2.37 -1.28
CA SER A 8 3.55 2.71 -0.18
C SER A 8 4.66 3.66 -0.65
N LEU A 9 5.19 3.47 -1.87
CA LEU A 9 6.16 4.39 -2.45
C LEU A 9 5.52 5.77 -2.68
N ASN A 10 4.31 5.81 -3.26
CA ASN A 10 3.60 7.06 -3.50
C ASN A 10 3.38 7.87 -2.22
N MET A 11 2.95 7.21 -1.13
CA MET A 11 2.75 7.85 0.17
C MET A 11 4.08 8.25 0.84
N TRP A 12 5.13 7.44 0.70
CA TRP A 12 6.48 7.74 1.21
C TRP A 12 7.11 8.96 0.50
N GLU A 13 6.98 9.05 -0.82
CA GLU A 13 7.46 10.21 -1.61
C GLU A 13 6.70 11.48 -1.25
N SER A 14 5.37 11.39 -1.11
CA SER A 14 4.54 12.49 -0.63
C SER A 14 5.01 13.00 0.73
N LEU A 15 5.20 12.12 1.72
CA LEU A 15 5.64 12.54 3.05
C LEU A 15 7.03 13.18 3.02
N ALA A 16 7.95 12.62 2.22
CA ALA A 16 9.27 13.19 2.02
C ALA A 16 9.20 14.63 1.49
N CYS A 17 8.36 14.88 0.48
CA CYS A 17 8.12 16.21 -0.07
C CYS A 17 7.49 17.16 0.96
N MET A 18 6.48 16.71 1.71
CA MET A 18 5.82 17.52 2.74
C MET A 18 6.79 17.95 3.86
N ILE A 19 7.64 17.03 4.34
CA ILE A 19 8.66 17.36 5.34
C ILE A 19 9.69 18.32 4.74
N HIS A 20 10.20 18.03 3.55
CA HIS A 20 11.16 18.91 2.88
C HIS A 20 10.61 20.33 2.67
N ALA A 21 9.33 20.48 2.27
CA ALA A 21 8.69 21.78 2.15
C ALA A 21 8.64 22.57 3.48
N SER A 22 8.53 21.86 4.61
CA SER A 22 8.53 22.46 5.95
C SER A 22 9.94 22.80 6.45
N VAL A 23 10.95 22.05 6.00
CA VAL A 23 12.36 22.23 6.39
C VAL A 23 13.29 22.21 5.15
N PRO A 24 13.18 23.20 4.24
CA PRO A 24 13.83 23.13 2.92
C PRO A 24 15.36 23.12 2.97
N ASN A 25 15.94 23.63 4.07
CA ASN A 25 17.38 23.71 4.27
C ASN A 25 17.96 22.56 5.12
N ALA A 26 17.12 21.62 5.58
CA ALA A 26 17.59 20.47 6.35
C ALA A 26 18.46 19.58 5.46
N LYS A 27 19.61 19.16 5.97
CA LYS A 27 20.51 18.25 5.28
C LYS A 27 19.85 16.87 5.23
N THR A 28 19.78 16.33 4.01
CA THR A 28 19.20 15.01 3.79
C THR A 28 20.22 14.01 3.27
N THR A 29 20.05 12.75 3.65
CA THR A 29 20.73 11.62 3.00
C THR A 29 19.69 10.67 2.44
N PHE A 30 19.84 10.32 1.17
CA PHE A 30 18.95 9.41 0.47
C PHE A 30 19.72 8.20 -0.03
N LEU A 31 19.21 7.01 0.26
CA LEU A 31 19.70 5.74 -0.25
C LEU A 31 18.53 5.00 -0.92
N LYS A 32 18.63 4.84 -2.23
CA LYS A 32 17.69 4.03 -3.00
C LYS A 32 18.24 2.62 -3.13
N ARG A 33 17.63 1.66 -2.43
CA ARG A 33 17.95 0.23 -2.55
C ARG A 33 16.66 -0.57 -2.44
N THR A 34 16.60 -1.69 -3.16
CA THR A 34 15.50 -2.65 -3.05
C THR A 34 16.00 -3.84 -2.20
N PRO A 35 15.24 -4.30 -1.19
CA PRO A 35 13.87 -3.88 -0.86
C PRO A 35 13.77 -2.62 0.01
N LEU A 36 14.86 -2.15 0.62
CA LEU A 36 14.84 -1.06 1.61
C LEU A 36 15.48 0.23 1.10
N SER A 37 14.68 1.29 0.96
CA SER A 37 15.15 2.65 0.68
C SER A 37 14.99 3.55 1.92
N THR A 38 15.86 4.54 2.06
CA THR A 38 15.92 5.41 3.24
C THR A 38 16.09 6.87 2.86
N LEU A 39 15.35 7.77 3.49
CA LEU A 39 15.58 9.21 3.47
C LEU A 39 15.71 9.71 4.92
N THR A 40 16.84 10.30 5.28
CA THR A 40 17.07 10.83 6.64
C THR A 40 17.18 12.34 6.60
N PHE A 41 16.42 13.02 7.46
CA PHE A 41 16.55 14.45 7.77
C PHE A 41 17.47 14.59 8.99
N GLN A 42 18.74 14.96 8.73
CA GLN A 42 19.84 14.74 9.69
C GLN A 42 19.68 15.56 10.97
N GLU A 43 19.28 16.82 10.86
CA GLU A 43 19.13 17.73 12.00
C GLU A 43 18.04 17.27 12.98
N TYR A 44 17.07 16.49 12.51
CA TYR A 44 15.93 16.03 13.29
C TYR A 44 16.08 14.58 13.76
N GLY A 45 17.10 13.85 13.28
CA GLY A 45 17.23 12.42 13.53
C GLY A 45 16.04 11.59 13.02
N VAL A 46 15.30 12.10 12.02
CA VAL A 46 14.11 11.43 11.46
C VAL A 46 14.49 10.70 10.19
N THR A 47 14.19 9.41 10.13
CA THR A 47 14.41 8.58 8.92
C THR A 47 13.09 8.01 8.40
N LEU A 48 12.78 8.32 7.14
CA LEU A 48 11.71 7.68 6.39
C LEU A 48 12.26 6.45 5.68
N TYR A 49 11.82 5.27 6.12
CA TYR A 49 12.09 4.01 5.45
C TYR A 49 10.96 3.62 4.51
N LEU A 50 11.30 3.08 3.33
CA LEU A 50 10.39 2.38 2.43
C LEU A 50 10.88 0.95 2.25
N TYR A 51 10.06 -0.03 2.63
CA TYR A 51 10.33 -1.45 2.43
C TYR A 51 9.36 -2.03 1.38
N ARG A 52 9.88 -2.45 0.23
CA ARG A 52 9.12 -2.98 -0.89
C ARG A 52 8.79 -4.47 -0.72
N THR A 53 7.53 -4.76 -0.44
CA THR A 53 6.98 -6.12 -0.37
C THR A 53 5.52 -6.09 -0.81
N PRO A 54 5.24 -6.12 -2.14
CA PRO A 54 3.90 -5.81 -2.63
C PRO A 54 2.78 -6.69 -2.08
N TYR A 55 3.11 -7.93 -1.73
CA TYR A 55 2.18 -8.92 -1.21
C TYR A 55 2.29 -9.11 0.31
N ILE A 56 3.19 -8.39 0.98
CA ILE A 56 3.59 -8.54 2.40
C ILE A 56 4.23 -9.90 2.73
N VAL A 57 3.68 -10.99 2.20
CA VAL A 57 4.23 -12.34 2.26
C VAL A 57 5.28 -12.60 1.20
N ASP A 58 6.08 -13.64 1.41
CA ASP A 58 7.26 -13.89 0.61
C ASP A 58 6.96 -14.44 -0.79
N ILE A 59 7.83 -14.08 -1.72
CA ILE A 59 8.00 -14.78 -3.00
C ILE A 59 9.37 -15.43 -3.02
N SER A 60 9.41 -16.76 -3.10
CA SER A 60 10.62 -17.54 -3.26
C SER A 60 10.82 -17.97 -4.71
N LYS A 61 12.07 -18.08 -5.15
CA LYS A 61 12.41 -18.75 -6.43
C LYS A 61 12.68 -20.22 -6.16
N GLU A 62 11.79 -21.08 -6.61
CA GLU A 62 11.86 -22.53 -6.45
C GLU A 62 12.08 -23.22 -7.81
N ARG A 63 12.30 -24.54 -7.80
CA ARG A 63 12.50 -25.31 -9.04
C ARG A 63 11.32 -25.20 -10.02
N VAL A 64 10.11 -24.99 -9.49
CA VAL A 64 8.88 -24.85 -10.28
C VAL A 64 8.66 -23.44 -10.83
N GLY A 65 9.39 -22.44 -10.34
CA GLY A 65 9.18 -21.02 -10.66
C GLY A 65 9.12 -20.14 -9.41
N ARG A 66 8.58 -18.93 -9.56
CA ARG A 66 8.32 -17.99 -8.46
C ARG A 66 7.08 -18.45 -7.69
N VAL A 67 7.22 -18.66 -6.39
CA VAL A 67 6.14 -19.14 -5.52
C VAL A 67 5.78 -18.05 -4.51
N LEU A 68 4.53 -17.56 -4.58
CA LEU A 68 3.96 -16.70 -3.54
C LEU A 68 3.55 -17.58 -2.36
N ASN A 69 4.23 -17.44 -1.22
CA ASN A 69 3.96 -18.24 -0.04
C ASN A 69 3.06 -17.49 0.95
N LEU A 70 1.77 -17.84 0.99
CA LEU A 70 0.79 -17.15 1.84
C LEU A 70 1.03 -17.35 3.34
N GLY A 71 1.88 -18.31 3.72
CA GLY A 71 2.20 -18.64 5.11
C GLY A 71 3.54 -18.10 5.61
N ALA A 72 4.32 -17.35 4.80
CA ALA A 72 5.67 -16.92 5.15
C ALA A 72 5.88 -15.40 5.05
N ILE A 73 6.57 -14.85 6.04
CA ILE A 73 7.03 -13.45 6.13
C ILE A 73 8.45 -13.49 6.69
N GLU A 74 9.36 -14.18 6.01
CA GLU A 74 10.76 -14.30 6.39
C GLU A 74 11.57 -13.15 5.81
N GLY A 75 11.27 -12.72 4.57
CA GLY A 75 12.10 -11.74 3.86
C GLY A 75 12.13 -10.36 4.50
N GLY A 76 11.02 -9.92 5.11
CA GLY A 76 10.87 -8.57 5.66
C GLY A 76 10.75 -8.49 7.18
N ALA A 77 10.44 -9.58 7.88
CA ALA A 77 10.09 -9.58 9.29
C ALA A 77 11.11 -8.84 10.18
N ASP A 78 12.40 -9.14 10.04
CA ASP A 78 13.41 -8.54 10.92
C ASP A 78 13.63 -7.05 10.64
N ALA A 79 13.42 -6.59 9.42
CA ALA A 79 13.57 -5.19 9.05
C ALA A 79 12.47 -4.30 9.65
N TRP A 80 11.29 -4.86 9.95
CA TRP A 80 10.15 -4.09 10.44
C TRP A 80 10.12 -3.99 11.97
N LYS A 81 10.85 -4.87 12.66
CA LYS A 81 10.95 -4.84 14.12
C LYS A 81 11.58 -3.53 14.59
N ASN A 82 11.16 -3.07 15.77
CA ASN A 82 11.70 -1.89 16.45
C ASN A 82 11.56 -0.55 15.72
N MET A 83 10.69 -0.46 14.71
CA MET A 83 10.32 0.83 14.11
C MET A 83 9.38 1.60 15.04
N ASP A 84 9.51 2.93 15.13
CA ASP A 84 8.58 3.75 15.92
C ASP A 84 7.18 3.79 15.29
N VAL A 85 7.14 3.82 13.96
CA VAL A 85 5.91 3.85 13.16
C VAL A 85 6.02 2.88 11.99
N LEU A 86 5.05 1.98 11.85
CA LEU A 86 4.87 1.10 10.69
C LEU A 86 3.60 1.48 9.96
N VAL A 87 3.69 1.71 8.64
CA VAL A 87 2.55 1.97 7.76
C VAL A 87 2.54 0.91 6.68
N PHE A 88 1.67 -0.09 6.85
CA PHE A 88 1.54 -1.19 5.90
C PHE A 88 0.50 -0.86 4.84
N ASN A 89 0.71 -1.34 3.61
CA ASN A 89 -0.35 -1.42 2.61
C ASN A 89 -0.14 -2.68 1.76
N SER A 90 -1.23 -3.21 1.19
CA SER A 90 -1.15 -4.26 0.19
C SER A 90 -2.50 -4.47 -0.45
N TRP A 91 -2.57 -4.44 -1.78
CA TRP A 91 -3.70 -4.95 -2.58
C TRP A 91 -3.42 -4.81 -4.07
N HIS A 92 -2.84 -3.69 -4.48
CA HIS A 92 -2.77 -3.26 -5.87
C HIS A 92 -2.11 -4.30 -6.79
N TRP A 93 -1.06 -4.97 -6.30
CA TRP A 93 -0.34 -5.98 -7.08
C TRP A 93 -1.04 -7.35 -7.10
N TRP A 94 -1.91 -7.65 -6.14
CA TRP A 94 -2.63 -8.93 -6.10
C TRP A 94 -3.56 -9.11 -7.30
N THR A 95 -4.02 -8.01 -7.91
CA THR A 95 -4.92 -8.05 -9.06
C THR A 95 -4.18 -8.20 -10.39
N HIS A 96 -2.85 -8.12 -10.42
CA HIS A 96 -2.06 -8.28 -11.63
C HIS A 96 -2.21 -9.69 -12.22
N LYS A 97 -2.22 -9.76 -13.56
CA LYS A 97 -2.30 -10.99 -14.35
C LYS A 97 -1.28 -10.95 -15.47
N GLY A 98 -1.01 -12.11 -16.08
CA GLY A 98 -0.06 -12.22 -17.20
C GLY A 98 1.36 -11.86 -16.79
N GLN A 99 2.06 -11.08 -17.61
CA GLN A 99 3.47 -10.73 -17.38
C GLN A 99 3.70 -9.89 -16.12
N SER A 100 2.69 -9.11 -15.69
CA SER A 100 2.77 -8.29 -14.48
C SER A 100 2.51 -9.08 -13.19
N GLN A 101 2.12 -10.35 -13.29
CA GLN A 101 1.91 -11.20 -12.12
C GLN A 101 3.26 -11.57 -11.48
N GLY A 102 3.37 -11.31 -10.19
CA GLY A 102 4.63 -11.48 -9.44
C GLY A 102 5.03 -12.94 -9.19
N TRP A 103 4.12 -13.89 -9.41
CA TRP A 103 4.29 -15.31 -9.08
C TRP A 103 3.80 -16.22 -10.21
N ASP A 104 4.34 -17.42 -10.23
CA ASP A 104 3.96 -18.49 -11.15
C ASP A 104 3.08 -19.55 -10.44
N TYR A 105 3.26 -19.70 -9.13
CA TYR A 105 2.48 -20.59 -8.26
C TYR A 105 2.19 -19.92 -6.91
N ILE A 106 1.20 -20.42 -6.20
CA ILE A 106 0.82 -20.00 -4.84
C ILE A 106 0.94 -21.20 -3.91
N ARG A 107 1.64 -21.01 -2.79
CA ARG A 107 1.68 -21.97 -1.69
C ARG A 107 0.67 -21.58 -0.61
N ASP A 108 -0.22 -22.51 -0.31
CA ASP A 108 -1.22 -22.43 0.77
C ASP A 108 -1.05 -23.64 1.70
N GLY A 109 -0.27 -23.44 2.77
CA GLY A 109 0.17 -24.54 3.64
C GLY A 109 1.01 -25.56 2.85
N SER A 110 0.56 -26.82 2.84
CA SER A 110 1.20 -27.90 2.09
C SER A 110 0.82 -27.94 0.61
N SER A 111 -0.23 -27.21 0.20
CA SER A 111 -0.70 -27.20 -1.19
C SER A 111 0.07 -26.18 -2.03
N LEU A 112 0.44 -26.60 -3.25
CA LEU A 112 1.03 -25.76 -4.27
C LEU A 112 0.11 -25.74 -5.49
N VAL A 113 -0.48 -24.58 -5.78
CA VAL A 113 -1.43 -24.41 -6.87
C VAL A 113 -0.91 -23.40 -7.88
N ARG A 114 -1.31 -23.52 -9.14
CA ARG A 114 -0.96 -22.53 -10.18
C ARG A 114 -1.58 -21.18 -9.89
N ASP A 115 -2.83 -21.20 -9.44
CA ASP A 115 -3.55 -19.97 -9.17
C ASP A 115 -4.71 -20.17 -8.18
N MET A 116 -5.21 -19.07 -7.61
CA MET A 116 -6.38 -19.08 -6.72
C MET A 116 -7.13 -17.74 -6.75
N ASN A 117 -8.31 -17.70 -6.14
CA ASN A 117 -9.08 -16.46 -5.99
C ASN A 117 -8.25 -15.37 -5.27
N ARG A 118 -8.24 -14.14 -5.81
CA ARG A 118 -7.42 -13.03 -5.28
C ARG A 118 -7.82 -12.59 -3.89
N LEU A 119 -9.11 -12.59 -3.57
CA LEU A 119 -9.58 -12.23 -2.24
C LEU A 119 -9.22 -13.32 -1.21
N ASP A 120 -9.29 -14.59 -1.59
CA ASP A 120 -8.89 -15.70 -0.71
C ASP A 120 -7.37 -15.66 -0.45
N ALA A 121 -6.57 -15.47 -1.50
CA ALA A 121 -5.12 -15.32 -1.39
C ALA A 121 -4.75 -14.13 -0.49
N PHE A 122 -5.38 -12.98 -0.74
CA PHE A 122 -5.15 -11.76 0.03
C PHE A 122 -5.55 -11.94 1.49
N TYR A 123 -6.71 -12.53 1.77
CA TYR A 123 -7.15 -12.83 3.13
C TYR A 123 -6.15 -13.74 3.87
N LYS A 124 -5.67 -14.80 3.23
CA LYS A 124 -4.69 -15.72 3.81
C LYS A 124 -3.34 -15.04 4.09
N GLY A 125 -2.81 -14.31 3.11
CA GLY A 125 -1.56 -13.57 3.26
C GLY A 125 -1.64 -12.49 4.33
N LEU A 126 -2.71 -11.70 4.32
CA LEU A 126 -2.93 -10.65 5.32
C LEU A 126 -3.16 -11.24 6.72
N SER A 127 -3.79 -12.43 6.82
CA SER A 127 -3.91 -13.15 8.10
C SER A 127 -2.54 -13.62 8.64
N THR A 128 -1.61 -13.97 7.76
CA THR A 128 -0.22 -14.28 8.17
C THR A 128 0.48 -13.02 8.68
N TRP A 129 0.30 -11.88 8.02
CA TRP A 129 0.81 -10.59 8.52
C TRP A 129 0.22 -10.19 9.86
N ALA A 130 -1.09 -10.36 10.05
CA ALA A 130 -1.75 -10.09 11.32
C ALA A 130 -1.14 -10.90 12.47
N ARG A 131 -0.92 -12.21 12.25
CA ARG A 131 -0.22 -13.07 13.22
C ARG A 131 1.20 -12.59 13.50
N TRP A 132 1.92 -12.15 12.46
CA TRP A 132 3.26 -11.61 12.64
C TRP A 132 3.25 -10.36 13.52
N VAL A 133 2.33 -9.42 13.30
CA VAL A 133 2.17 -8.21 14.14
C VAL A 133 1.88 -8.60 15.59
N ASP A 134 0.89 -9.47 15.80
CA ASP A 134 0.49 -9.95 17.12
C ASP A 134 1.66 -10.59 17.89
N GLN A 135 2.56 -11.28 17.20
CA GLN A 135 3.71 -11.94 17.81
C GLN A 135 4.93 -11.03 18.01
N ASN A 136 5.19 -10.09 17.10
CA ASN A 136 6.49 -9.43 16.99
C ASN A 136 6.50 -7.95 17.35
N VAL A 137 5.35 -7.26 17.30
CA VAL A 137 5.33 -5.80 17.49
C VAL A 137 5.00 -5.44 18.93
N ASP A 138 5.87 -4.67 19.60
CA ASP A 138 5.55 -4.08 20.91
C ASP A 138 4.78 -2.77 20.69
N THR A 139 3.45 -2.79 20.87
CA THR A 139 2.58 -1.62 20.65
C THR A 139 2.75 -0.53 21.71
N ALA A 140 3.51 -0.77 22.78
CA ALA A 140 3.90 0.30 23.70
C ALA A 140 5.01 1.20 23.09
N LYS A 141 5.72 0.72 22.07
CA LYS A 141 6.82 1.42 21.40
C LYS A 141 6.52 1.75 19.94
N THR A 142 5.84 0.84 19.26
CA THR A 142 5.57 0.93 17.82
C THR A 142 4.11 1.21 17.56
N ARG A 143 3.82 2.26 16.79
CA ARG A 143 2.49 2.53 16.26
C ARG A 143 2.32 1.85 14.91
N VAL A 144 1.28 1.05 14.75
CA VAL A 144 1.02 0.29 13.52
C VAL A 144 -0.22 0.83 12.82
N PHE A 145 -0.05 1.15 11.54
CA PHE A 145 -1.09 1.60 10.65
C PHE A 145 -1.23 0.61 9.49
N PHE A 146 -2.46 0.45 9.02
CA PHE A 146 -2.73 -0.14 7.73
C PHE A 146 -3.38 0.91 6.84
N GLN A 147 -2.73 1.26 5.73
CA GLN A 147 -3.32 2.10 4.70
C GLN A 147 -4.45 1.33 4.02
N GLY A 148 -5.64 1.92 3.99
CA GLY A 148 -6.79 1.38 3.29
C GLY A 148 -6.54 1.15 1.80
N ILE A 149 -7.48 0.49 1.15
CA ILE A 149 -7.37 0.13 -0.27
C ILE A 149 -7.33 1.40 -1.11
N SER A 150 -6.21 1.62 -1.83
CA SER A 150 -6.13 2.62 -2.89
C SER A 150 -6.92 2.11 -4.11
N PRO A 151 -7.91 2.86 -4.62
CA PRO A 151 -8.67 2.46 -5.80
C PRO A 151 -7.88 2.67 -7.08
N THR A 152 -8.41 2.13 -8.18
CA THR A 152 -8.02 2.49 -9.53
C THR A 152 -9.21 3.11 -10.25
N HIS A 153 -8.95 3.84 -11.34
CA HIS A 153 -9.98 4.46 -12.18
C HIS A 153 -9.81 4.09 -13.65
N TYR A 154 -9.62 2.79 -13.93
CA TYR A 154 -9.54 2.28 -15.30
C TYR A 154 -10.92 2.16 -15.96
N GLU A 155 -11.99 1.96 -15.17
CA GLU A 155 -13.31 1.62 -15.68
C GLU A 155 -14.37 2.64 -15.25
N GLY A 156 -14.71 3.59 -16.13
CA GLY A 156 -15.65 4.66 -15.80
C GLY A 156 -17.06 4.21 -15.46
N ARG A 157 -17.42 2.97 -15.76
CA ARG A 157 -18.69 2.37 -15.31
C ARG A 157 -18.83 2.35 -13.79
N GLU A 158 -17.71 2.31 -13.06
CA GLU A 158 -17.72 2.36 -11.60
C GLU A 158 -18.20 3.71 -11.05
N TRP A 159 -18.11 4.78 -11.86
CA TRP A 159 -18.59 6.12 -11.52
C TRP A 159 -19.63 6.68 -12.52
N ASN A 160 -20.42 5.79 -13.16
CA ASN A 160 -21.50 6.14 -14.09
C ASN A 160 -21.07 6.85 -15.40
N GLU A 161 -19.80 6.74 -15.79
CA GLU A 161 -19.28 7.22 -17.08
C GLU A 161 -18.65 6.05 -17.88
N PRO A 162 -19.43 5.08 -18.37
CA PRO A 162 -18.92 3.77 -18.83
C PRO A 162 -17.89 3.78 -19.96
N ARG A 163 -17.77 4.89 -20.71
CA ARG A 163 -16.81 5.05 -21.81
C ARG A 163 -15.53 5.81 -21.41
N LYS A 164 -15.37 6.14 -20.13
CA LYS A 164 -14.27 6.95 -19.62
C LYS A 164 -13.28 6.11 -18.80
N THR A 165 -12.09 6.65 -18.66
CA THR A 165 -11.07 6.25 -17.67
C THR A 165 -10.71 7.50 -16.86
N CYS A 166 -9.65 7.44 -16.04
CA CYS A 166 -9.07 8.64 -15.42
C CYS A 166 -8.55 9.67 -16.44
N SER A 167 -8.38 9.29 -17.71
CA SER A 167 -7.85 10.19 -18.74
C SER A 167 -8.80 11.37 -19.01
N GLY A 168 -8.25 12.59 -18.91
CA GLY A 168 -8.98 13.84 -19.11
C GLY A 168 -9.89 14.24 -17.96
N GLN A 169 -9.89 13.50 -16.84
CA GLN A 169 -10.64 13.87 -15.64
C GLN A 169 -9.89 14.98 -14.90
N MET A 170 -10.56 16.12 -14.68
CA MET A 170 -9.96 17.31 -14.05
C MET A 170 -10.67 17.74 -12.78
N GLN A 171 -11.72 17.01 -12.38
CA GLN A 171 -12.53 17.29 -11.22
C GLN A 171 -12.84 16.00 -10.47
N PRO A 172 -12.86 16.04 -9.13
CA PRO A 172 -13.31 14.91 -8.34
C PRO A 172 -14.79 14.61 -8.61
N LEU A 173 -15.22 13.42 -8.22
CA LEU A 173 -16.64 13.13 -8.09
C LEU A 173 -17.21 13.96 -6.94
N GLY A 174 -18.35 14.60 -7.19
CA GLY A 174 -19.10 15.29 -6.15
C GLY A 174 -19.77 14.31 -5.18
N GLY A 175 -20.10 14.80 -3.97
CA GLY A 175 -20.77 14.02 -2.94
C GLY A 175 -19.81 13.27 -2.00
N SER A 176 -20.35 12.34 -1.22
CA SER A 176 -19.63 11.59 -0.19
C SER A 176 -19.65 10.07 -0.40
N SER A 177 -20.24 9.60 -1.50
CA SER A 177 -20.40 8.19 -1.81
C SER A 177 -19.92 7.87 -3.22
N TYR A 178 -19.23 6.75 -3.39
CA TYR A 178 -18.83 6.27 -4.71
C TYR A 178 -19.90 5.31 -5.29
N PRO A 179 -20.31 5.45 -6.57
CA PRO A 179 -21.45 4.70 -7.11
C PRO A 179 -21.33 3.17 -7.04
N SER A 180 -20.14 2.59 -7.26
CA SER A 180 -19.95 1.13 -7.17
C SER A 180 -19.74 0.61 -5.74
N GLY A 181 -19.74 1.50 -4.74
CA GLY A 181 -19.48 1.16 -3.35
C GLY A 181 -18.00 0.85 -3.08
N GLN A 182 -17.72 0.28 -1.90
CA GLN A 182 -16.37 -0.10 -1.52
C GLN A 182 -15.91 -1.38 -2.23
N PRO A 183 -14.62 -1.50 -2.60
CA PRO A 183 -14.11 -2.73 -3.17
C PRO A 183 -14.12 -3.86 -2.13
N PRO A 184 -14.39 -5.13 -2.53
CA PRO A 184 -14.43 -6.27 -1.61
C PRO A 184 -13.16 -6.47 -0.78
N SER A 185 -12.00 -6.04 -1.27
CA SER A 185 -10.73 -6.08 -0.54
C SER A 185 -10.75 -5.22 0.73
N SER A 186 -11.55 -4.15 0.80
CA SER A 186 -11.74 -3.36 2.02
C SER A 186 -12.41 -4.20 3.12
N GLY A 187 -13.36 -5.06 2.73
CA GLY A 187 -14.00 -6.02 3.63
C GLY A 187 -13.01 -7.06 4.16
N VAL A 188 -12.05 -7.51 3.33
CA VAL A 188 -10.96 -8.40 3.77
C VAL A 188 -10.07 -7.71 4.81
N VAL A 189 -9.67 -6.46 4.56
CA VAL A 189 -8.86 -5.67 5.51
C VAL A 189 -9.61 -5.53 6.85
N SER A 190 -10.86 -5.04 6.82
CA SER A 190 -11.67 -4.87 8.04
C SER A 190 -11.83 -6.18 8.82
N LYS A 191 -12.08 -7.29 8.13
CA LYS A 191 -12.19 -8.62 8.75
C LYS A 191 -10.89 -9.07 9.41
N VAL A 192 -9.73 -8.83 8.79
CA VAL A 192 -8.45 -9.22 9.39
C VAL A 192 -8.13 -8.32 10.59
N LEU A 193 -8.23 -7.00 10.45
CA LEU A 193 -7.90 -6.05 11.52
C LEU A 193 -8.77 -6.27 12.77
N SER A 194 -10.07 -6.54 12.60
CA SER A 194 -10.98 -6.83 13.72
C SER A 194 -10.67 -8.13 14.47
N SER A 195 -9.87 -9.04 13.89
CA SER A 195 -9.47 -10.30 14.51
C SER A 195 -8.11 -10.25 15.21
N MET A 196 -7.39 -9.12 15.11
CA MET A 196 -6.05 -8.97 15.68
C MET A 196 -6.09 -8.77 17.19
N LYS A 197 -5.09 -9.30 17.90
CA LYS A 197 -4.94 -9.08 19.35
C LYS A 197 -4.34 -7.71 19.63
N LYS A 198 -3.39 -7.26 18.80
CA LYS A 198 -2.76 -5.95 18.88
C LYS A 198 -3.50 -4.99 17.96
N PRO A 199 -4.01 -3.86 18.48
CA PRO A 199 -4.76 -2.92 17.67
C PRO A 199 -3.86 -2.31 16.59
N VAL A 200 -4.39 -2.28 15.37
CA VAL A 200 -3.79 -1.58 14.22
C VAL A 200 -4.77 -0.51 13.78
N THR A 201 -4.27 0.71 13.58
CA THR A 201 -5.08 1.82 13.10
C THR A 201 -5.27 1.71 11.59
N LEU A 202 -6.52 1.57 11.14
CA LEU A 202 -6.86 1.69 9.73
C LEU A 202 -6.83 3.17 9.32
N LEU A 203 -5.98 3.53 8.37
CA LEU A 203 -6.13 4.78 7.64
C LEU A 203 -7.16 4.54 6.55
N ASP A 204 -8.43 4.81 6.87
CA ASP A 204 -9.56 4.56 5.95
C ASP A 204 -9.59 5.59 4.81
N ILE A 205 -8.71 5.37 3.83
CA ILE A 205 -8.53 6.23 2.67
C ILE A 205 -9.41 5.84 1.48
N THR A 206 -10.16 4.74 1.54
CA THR A 206 -10.69 4.12 0.33
C THR A 206 -11.75 4.99 -0.34
N THR A 207 -12.82 5.33 0.37
CA THR A 207 -13.92 6.09 -0.23
C THR A 207 -13.51 7.51 -0.62
N LEU A 208 -12.72 8.21 0.21
CA LEU A 208 -12.21 9.54 -0.18
C LEU A 208 -11.35 9.46 -1.45
N SER A 209 -10.59 8.37 -1.63
CA SER A 209 -9.72 8.19 -2.80
C SER A 209 -10.52 7.82 -4.04
N GLN A 210 -11.63 7.08 -3.90
CA GLN A 210 -12.55 6.77 -5.00
C GLN A 210 -13.19 8.02 -5.59
N LEU A 211 -13.34 9.08 -4.79
CA LEU A 211 -13.86 10.36 -5.30
C LEU A 211 -12.84 11.11 -6.16
N ARG A 212 -11.58 10.69 -6.20
CA ARG A 212 -10.47 11.44 -6.82
C ARG A 212 -10.04 10.91 -8.18
N LYS A 213 -11.00 10.62 -9.06
CA LYS A 213 -10.72 10.20 -10.46
C LYS A 213 -9.82 11.18 -11.25
N ASP A 214 -9.69 12.42 -10.78
CA ASP A 214 -8.87 13.51 -11.32
C ASP A 214 -7.39 13.45 -10.93
N ALA A 215 -7.02 12.69 -9.89
CA ALA A 215 -5.70 12.81 -9.26
C ALA A 215 -4.63 11.82 -9.78
N HIS A 216 -4.96 11.06 -10.83
CA HIS A 216 -4.04 10.09 -11.43
C HIS A 216 -3.09 10.74 -12.45
N PRO A 217 -1.87 10.20 -12.63
CA PRO A 217 -0.94 10.64 -13.68
C PRO A 217 -1.51 10.48 -15.09
N SER A 218 -2.41 9.53 -15.33
CA SER A 218 -2.93 9.24 -16.67
C SER A 218 -1.76 9.00 -17.65
N SER A 219 -1.67 9.74 -18.74
CA SER A 219 -0.58 9.65 -19.73
C SER A 219 0.77 10.21 -19.26
N TYR A 220 0.85 10.80 -18.08
CA TYR A 220 2.05 11.47 -17.57
C TYR A 220 2.89 10.60 -16.61
N GLY A 221 2.53 9.32 -16.42
CA GLY A 221 3.18 8.38 -15.49
C GLY A 221 4.54 7.82 -15.94
N GLY A 222 5.04 8.16 -17.13
CA GLY A 222 6.40 7.78 -17.60
C GLY A 222 6.55 6.36 -18.16
N ASP A 223 5.69 5.42 -17.80
CA ASP A 223 5.80 4.00 -18.18
C ASP A 223 5.13 3.63 -19.54
N GLY A 224 4.52 4.62 -20.20
CA GLY A 224 3.73 4.41 -21.41
C GLY A 224 2.31 3.91 -21.10
N GLY A 225 1.32 4.42 -21.84
CA GLY A 225 -0.10 4.12 -21.59
C GLY A 225 -0.74 5.08 -20.58
N THR A 226 -1.93 4.71 -20.09
CA THR A 226 -2.70 5.51 -19.12
C THR A 226 -2.62 4.86 -17.75
N ASP A 227 -1.95 5.51 -16.80
CA ASP A 227 -1.91 5.09 -15.41
C ASP A 227 -3.09 5.68 -14.63
N CYS A 228 -4.04 4.82 -14.27
CA CYS A 228 -5.17 5.14 -13.40
C CYS A 228 -5.08 4.42 -12.05
N SER A 229 -3.86 4.17 -11.57
CA SER A 229 -3.61 3.40 -10.35
C SER A 229 -2.70 4.10 -9.35
N HIS A 230 -1.65 4.78 -9.82
CA HIS A 230 -0.80 5.65 -9.00
C HIS A 230 -1.33 7.07 -8.98
N TRP A 231 -0.73 7.94 -8.18
CA TRP A 231 -1.22 9.28 -7.94
C TRP A 231 -0.15 10.33 -8.22
N CYS A 232 -0.57 11.46 -8.78
CA CYS A 232 0.29 12.63 -8.92
C CYS A 232 0.75 13.13 -7.55
N LEU A 233 1.97 13.69 -7.51
CA LEU A 233 2.51 14.42 -6.37
C LEU A 233 2.89 15.84 -6.82
N PRO A 234 2.48 16.91 -6.11
CA PRO A 234 1.57 16.90 -4.96
C PRO A 234 0.16 16.44 -5.36
N GLY A 235 -0.61 15.90 -4.41
CA GLY A 235 -1.91 15.31 -4.72
C GLY A 235 -2.53 14.47 -3.60
N LEU A 236 -3.30 13.46 -3.99
CA LEU A 236 -4.08 12.64 -3.06
C LEU A 236 -3.25 11.97 -1.93
N PRO A 237 -2.03 11.46 -2.18
CA PRO A 237 -1.22 10.89 -1.10
C PRO A 237 -0.87 11.90 0.01
N ASP A 238 -0.90 13.21 -0.27
CA ASP A 238 -0.70 14.25 0.76
C ASP A 238 -1.85 14.22 1.77
N THR A 239 -3.09 14.00 1.32
CA THR A 239 -4.25 13.80 2.20
C THR A 239 -4.09 12.54 3.05
N TRP A 240 -3.55 11.45 2.50
CA TRP A 240 -3.29 10.24 3.28
C TRP A 240 -2.25 10.52 4.39
N ASN A 241 -1.22 11.30 4.08
CA ASN A 241 -0.22 11.72 5.06
C ASN A 241 -0.75 12.71 6.09
N GLN A 242 -1.72 13.55 5.74
CA GLN A 242 -2.44 14.38 6.71
C GLN A 242 -3.27 13.53 7.70
N LEU A 243 -3.91 12.46 7.23
CA LEU A 243 -4.62 11.51 8.11
C LEU A 243 -3.64 10.77 9.03
N LEU A 244 -2.49 10.33 8.48
CA LEU A 244 -1.43 9.74 9.29
C LEU A 244 -0.92 10.73 10.35
N TYR A 245 -0.64 11.98 9.96
CA TYR A 245 -0.21 13.03 10.88
C TYR A 245 -1.23 13.26 12.00
N ALA A 246 -2.50 13.45 11.65
CA ALA A 246 -3.57 13.65 12.63
C ALA A 246 -3.66 12.45 13.59
N ALA A 247 -3.61 11.23 13.06
CA ALA A 247 -3.61 10.04 13.88
C ALA A 247 -2.37 9.98 14.80
N LEU A 248 -1.20 10.44 14.34
CA LEU A 248 0.03 10.47 15.14
C LEU A 248 0.01 11.50 16.27
N THR A 249 -0.71 12.62 16.11
CA THR A 249 -0.73 13.71 17.09
C THR A 249 -1.93 13.69 18.04
N MET A 250 -2.92 12.84 17.79
CA MET A 250 -3.97 12.50 18.73
C MET A 250 -3.50 11.44 19.72
#